data_AF-A0AAP5I2P5-F1
#
_entry.id   AF-A0AAP5I2P5-F1
#
_cell.length_a   1.000
_cell.length_b   1.000
_cell.length_c   1.000
_cell.angle_alpha   90.00
_cell.angle_beta   90.00
_cell.angle_gamma   90.00
#
_symmetry.space_group_name_H-M   'P 1'
#
loop_
_entity.id
_entity.type
_entity.pdbx_description
1 polymer ?
#
loop_
_entity_poly.entity_id
_entity_poly.type
_entity_poly.pdbx_seq_one_letter_code
_entity_poly.pdbx_strand_id
1 'polypeptide(L)'
;MTSLQTKSQTHKTLADPNQKYWDLGLKYFNDGDLAITAIQKLWRQMPPPASLPLLATIIGALYADTYWANTKMDVNLLAGNLQAGLGINPADCQKAANIAFSRWYGFLVRSNMGDSGSIPKPDPVTNSPDVVLNGDTTLPVDQLIEQWNTYIYTLKPGLKNNVYGRAQSVNIKVPQHPQLSMYYSDAGFNPPPSSWVKMFTDDGSATTPMQGIQPGSIGVGDRCANPQQFAFSPSGAGHYCLITVVSTEFFTNDPLVNPGNWNTQEWIHSNGAAGWHNVDVTQANHAVLKFYNQDGTSEQFVFEAHCRNLPIGTTVSLRCEHEDLPYSIQTPSVKIVQEYQVISTRAEVPPNFAADLHVQFDTPDGKCLPGESSIDVRMDWELSAAHQHYHQALNQLGDTNSGFLGSRVRIPMGNFTFVGSNG
;
A
#
# COMPACT_ATOMS: atom_id res chain seq x y z
N MET A 1 -20.46 -39.71 -22.53
CA MET A 1 -20.66 -40.02 -21.10
C MET A 1 -19.43 -40.75 -20.59
N THR A 2 -18.50 -40.03 -19.95
CA THR A 2 -17.56 -40.59 -18.97
C THR A 2 -17.02 -39.44 -18.16
N SER A 3 -17.51 -39.30 -16.93
CA SER A 3 -17.05 -38.30 -15.97
C SER A 3 -15.74 -38.78 -15.33
N LEU A 4 -14.71 -37.94 -15.36
CA LEU A 4 -13.54 -38.12 -14.51
C LEU A 4 -13.69 -37.20 -13.30
N GLN A 5 -14.22 -37.78 -12.22
CA GLN A 5 -14.10 -37.22 -10.88
C GLN A 5 -12.63 -37.30 -10.45
N THR A 6 -11.95 -36.16 -10.42
CA THR A 6 -10.69 -36.01 -9.69
C THR A 6 -10.99 -35.96 -8.20
N LYS A 7 -10.73 -37.08 -7.51
CA LYS A 7 -10.72 -37.14 -6.04
C LYS A 7 -9.63 -36.24 -5.50
N SER A 8 -10.04 -35.23 -4.73
CA SER A 8 -9.17 -34.47 -3.83
C SER A 8 -8.46 -35.44 -2.89
N GLN A 9 -7.14 -35.56 -3.04
CA GLN A 9 -6.29 -36.23 -2.06
C GLN A 9 -6.07 -35.25 -0.91
N THR A 10 -6.70 -35.52 0.23
CA THR A 10 -6.34 -34.93 1.53
C THR A 10 -4.90 -35.32 1.86
N HIS A 11 -3.95 -34.45 1.53
CA HIS A 11 -2.62 -34.47 2.12
C HIS A 11 -2.77 -34.25 3.63
N LYS A 12 -2.53 -35.30 4.43
CA LYS A 12 -2.13 -35.13 5.83
C LYS A 12 -0.76 -34.44 5.81
N THR A 13 -0.75 -33.13 5.87
CA THR A 13 0.44 -32.32 6.08
C THR A 13 1.06 -32.76 7.41
N LEU A 14 2.30 -33.25 7.36
CA LEU A 14 3.15 -33.33 8.55
C LEU A 14 3.12 -31.94 9.21
N ALA A 15 2.83 -31.88 10.51
CA ALA A 15 2.83 -30.61 11.23
C ALA A 15 4.16 -29.91 10.96
N ASP A 16 4.07 -28.67 10.48
CA ASP A 16 5.24 -27.85 10.22
C ASP A 16 6.12 -27.85 11.48
N PRO A 17 7.43 -28.19 11.39
CA PRO A 17 8.29 -28.35 12.57
C PRO A 17 8.37 -27.08 13.42
N ASN A 18 7.99 -25.93 12.86
CA ASN A 18 7.94 -24.66 13.57
C ASN A 18 6.57 -24.35 14.22
N GLN A 19 5.49 -25.05 13.85
CA GLN A 19 4.12 -24.81 14.35
C GLN A 19 4.05 -24.83 15.87
N LYS A 20 4.72 -25.80 16.51
CA LYS A 20 4.80 -25.92 17.97
C LYS A 20 5.24 -24.61 18.64
N TYR A 21 6.19 -23.88 18.06
CA TYR A 21 6.68 -22.63 18.64
C TYR A 21 5.74 -21.46 18.41
N TRP A 22 5.01 -21.45 17.29
CA TRP A 22 3.92 -20.51 17.06
C TRP A 22 2.79 -20.71 18.07
N ASP A 23 2.39 -21.96 18.33
CA ASP A 23 1.35 -22.28 19.31
C ASP A 23 1.78 -21.87 20.73
N LEU A 24 3.05 -22.08 21.08
CA LEU A 24 3.62 -21.62 22.35
C LEU A 24 3.68 -20.08 22.43
N GLY A 25 4.08 -19.42 21.35
CA GLY A 25 4.09 -17.96 21.28
C GLY A 25 2.69 -17.38 21.47
N LEU A 26 1.70 -17.96 20.78
CA LEU A 26 0.29 -17.58 20.89
C LEU A 26 -0.24 -17.79 22.30
N LYS A 27 0.12 -18.91 22.93
CA LYS A 27 -0.23 -19.15 24.34
C LYS A 27 0.30 -18.02 25.24
N TYR A 28 1.58 -17.65 25.12
CA TYR A 28 2.15 -16.59 25.96
C TYR A 28 1.50 -15.23 25.69
N PHE A 29 1.19 -14.93 24.43
CA PHE A 29 0.42 -13.74 24.07
C PHE A 29 -0.96 -13.72 24.74
N ASN A 30 -1.71 -14.83 24.64
CA ASN A 30 -3.03 -14.97 25.26
C ASN A 30 -3.00 -14.98 26.79
N ASP A 31 -1.90 -15.44 27.40
CA ASP A 31 -1.66 -15.37 28.84
C ASP A 31 -1.34 -13.93 29.30
N GLY A 32 -1.21 -12.96 28.37
CA GLY A 32 -0.90 -11.56 28.65
C GLY A 32 0.56 -11.30 28.99
N ASP A 33 1.47 -12.21 28.61
CA ASP A 33 2.90 -12.01 28.82
C ASP A 33 3.39 -10.80 28.03
N LEU A 34 4.31 -10.01 28.59
CA LEU A 34 5.04 -9.02 27.81
C LEU A 34 5.96 -9.71 26.80
N ALA A 35 6.24 -9.06 25.66
CA ALA A 35 7.06 -9.62 24.58
C ALA A 35 8.42 -10.15 25.07
N ILE A 36 9.10 -9.44 25.98
CA ILE A 36 10.39 -9.89 26.57
C ILE A 36 10.25 -11.16 27.43
N THR A 37 9.14 -11.31 28.15
CA THR A 37 8.83 -12.50 28.95
C THR A 37 8.54 -13.69 28.03
N ALA A 38 7.76 -13.47 26.96
CA ALA A 38 7.49 -14.48 25.95
C ALA A 38 8.77 -14.91 25.21
N ILE A 39 9.68 -13.98 24.89
CA ILE A 39 11.02 -14.27 24.34
C ILE A 39 11.77 -15.29 25.22
N GLN A 40 11.87 -15.02 26.52
CA GLN A 40 12.56 -15.88 27.47
C GLN A 40 11.92 -17.25 27.59
N LYS A 41 10.59 -17.30 27.73
CA LYS A 41 9.85 -18.56 27.86
C LYS A 41 9.94 -19.40 26.60
N LEU A 42 9.82 -18.79 25.42
CA LEU A 42 9.87 -19.50 24.14
C LEU A 42 11.28 -20.04 23.85
N TRP A 43 12.32 -19.24 24.08
CA TRP A 43 13.71 -19.65 23.87
C TRP A 43 14.09 -20.88 24.71
N ARG A 44 13.66 -20.96 25.97
CA ARG A 44 13.89 -22.12 26.85
C ARG A 44 13.24 -23.41 26.36
N GLN A 45 12.22 -23.31 25.51
CA GLN A 45 11.51 -24.45 24.94
C GLN A 45 12.06 -24.88 23.57
N MET A 46 12.93 -24.08 22.95
CA MET A 46 13.55 -24.39 21.66
C MET A 46 14.78 -25.31 21.87
N PRO A 47 14.87 -26.45 21.15
CA PRO A 47 16.00 -27.36 21.25
C PRO A 47 17.25 -26.73 20.61
N PRO A 48 18.44 -27.00 21.15
CA PRO A 48 19.69 -26.58 20.52
C PRO A 48 19.93 -27.26 19.14
N PRO A 49 20.45 -26.55 18.13
CA PRO A 49 20.68 -25.10 18.12
C PRO A 49 19.35 -24.34 17.93
N ALA A 50 19.01 -23.48 18.89
CA ALA A 50 17.79 -22.69 18.83
C ALA A 50 17.90 -21.63 17.72
N SER A 51 16.81 -21.44 16.96
CA SER A 51 16.78 -20.50 15.83
C SER A 51 16.36 -19.11 16.30
N LEU A 52 17.34 -18.21 16.46
CA LEU A 52 17.08 -16.81 16.81
C LEU A 52 16.20 -16.08 15.76
N PRO A 53 16.38 -16.28 14.44
CA PRO A 53 15.47 -15.71 13.44
C PRO A 53 14.03 -16.20 13.60
N LEU A 54 13.81 -17.49 13.88
CA LEU A 54 12.46 -18.01 14.11
C LEU A 54 11.80 -17.39 15.34
N LEU A 55 12.56 -17.26 16.44
CA LEU A 55 12.09 -16.57 17.64
C LEU A 55 11.70 -15.13 17.35
N ALA A 56 12.58 -14.37 16.67
CA ALA A 56 12.32 -12.99 16.28
C ALA A 56 11.06 -12.86 15.42
N THR A 57 10.88 -13.77 14.45
CA THR A 57 9.69 -13.83 13.59
C THR A 57 8.40 -14.06 14.40
N ILE A 58 8.39 -15.06 15.29
CA ILE A 58 7.18 -15.37 16.09
C ILE A 58 6.80 -14.17 16.97
N ILE A 59 7.79 -13.58 17.63
CA ILE A 59 7.57 -12.46 18.55
C ILE A 59 7.18 -11.20 17.79
N GLY A 60 7.87 -10.88 16.69
CA GLY A 60 7.55 -9.73 15.85
C GLY A 60 6.14 -9.80 15.25
N ALA A 61 5.66 -11.00 14.91
CA ALA A 61 4.32 -11.19 14.34
C ALA A 61 3.20 -11.14 15.39
N LEU A 62 3.35 -11.88 16.50
CA LEU A 62 2.30 -11.98 17.52
C LEU A 62 2.20 -10.73 18.40
N TYR A 63 3.28 -9.97 18.52
CA TYR A 63 3.33 -8.71 19.26
C TYR A 63 3.51 -7.53 18.30
N ALA A 64 2.91 -7.61 17.11
CA ALA A 64 3.11 -6.60 16.05
C ALA A 64 2.81 -5.18 16.54
N ASP A 65 1.73 -4.94 17.29
CA ASP A 65 1.44 -3.63 17.89
C ASP A 65 2.51 -3.11 18.87
N THR A 66 3.27 -4.00 19.53
CA THR A 66 4.40 -3.59 20.38
C THR A 66 5.55 -3.02 19.56
N TYR A 67 5.75 -3.55 18.34
CA TYR A 67 6.87 -3.18 17.49
C TYR A 67 6.48 -2.22 16.37
N TRP A 68 5.20 -1.97 16.14
CA TRP A 68 4.75 -1.00 15.15
C TRP A 68 5.02 0.44 15.64
N ALA A 69 6.03 1.10 15.06
CA ALA A 69 6.41 2.47 15.38
C ALA A 69 5.58 3.51 14.59
N ASN A 70 4.30 3.23 14.40
CA ASN A 70 3.35 3.98 13.57
C ASN A 70 3.58 3.93 12.06
N THR A 71 4.82 3.89 11.56
CA THR A 71 5.14 3.85 10.12
C THR A 71 5.68 2.51 9.65
N LYS A 72 6.45 1.81 10.50
CA LYS A 72 7.01 0.49 10.22
C LYS A 72 7.27 -0.28 11.50
N MET A 73 7.58 -1.57 11.37
CA MET A 73 8.08 -2.38 12.48
C MET A 73 9.47 -1.93 12.93
N ASP A 74 9.65 -1.67 14.23
CA ASP A 74 10.89 -1.20 14.85
C ASP A 74 11.86 -2.36 15.10
N VAL A 75 12.79 -2.51 14.16
CA VAL A 75 13.87 -3.49 14.21
C VAL A 75 14.72 -3.34 15.48
N ASN A 76 15.00 -2.10 15.90
CA ASN A 76 15.90 -1.84 17.03
C ASN A 76 15.23 -2.22 18.35
N LEU A 77 13.93 -1.95 18.48
CA LEU A 77 13.15 -2.35 19.66
C LEU A 77 13.09 -3.88 19.79
N LEU A 78 12.82 -4.61 18.69
CA LEU A 78 12.84 -6.08 18.72
C LEU A 78 14.24 -6.62 19.04
N ALA A 79 15.28 -6.08 18.41
CA ALA A 79 16.66 -6.49 18.67
C ALA A 79 17.07 -6.26 20.13
N GLY A 80 16.70 -5.11 20.70
CA GLY A 80 16.94 -4.77 22.10
C GLY A 80 16.21 -5.73 23.05
N ASN A 81 14.95 -6.07 22.77
CA ASN A 81 14.19 -7.04 23.56
C ASN A 81 14.78 -8.46 23.48
N LEU A 82 15.26 -8.88 22.30
CA LEU A 82 15.96 -10.15 22.14
C LEU A 82 17.26 -10.18 22.95
N GLN A 83 18.07 -9.11 22.87
CA GLN A 83 19.31 -9.00 23.63
C GLN A 83 19.05 -9.03 25.13
N ALA A 84 18.11 -8.22 25.62
CA ALA A 84 17.77 -8.14 27.04
C ALA A 84 17.16 -9.45 27.55
N GLY A 85 16.35 -10.12 26.73
CA GLY A 85 15.72 -11.39 27.07
C GLY A 85 16.71 -12.55 27.15
N LEU A 86 17.72 -12.59 26.27
CA LEU A 86 18.53 -13.79 26.03
C LEU A 86 20.02 -13.65 26.40
N GLY A 87 20.53 -12.42 26.55
CA GLY A 87 21.96 -12.17 26.74
C GLY A 87 22.82 -12.51 25.51
N ILE A 88 22.21 -12.53 24.31
CA ILE A 88 22.89 -12.81 23.04
C ILE A 88 23.56 -11.54 22.50
N ASN A 89 24.60 -11.70 21.67
CA ASN A 89 25.30 -10.61 21.01
C ASN A 89 24.32 -9.66 20.26
N PRO A 90 24.40 -8.33 20.46
CA PRO A 90 23.59 -7.34 19.76
C PRO A 90 23.54 -7.53 18.24
N ALA A 91 24.66 -7.86 17.59
CA ALA A 91 24.72 -7.98 16.13
C ALA A 91 23.84 -9.12 15.60
N ASP A 92 23.78 -10.25 16.32
CA ASP A 92 22.95 -11.39 15.95
C ASP A 92 21.46 -11.11 16.17
N CYS A 93 21.12 -10.40 17.26
CA CYS A 93 19.77 -9.93 17.52
C CYS A 93 19.29 -8.95 16.43
N GLN A 94 20.14 -8.01 16.03
CA GLN A 94 19.84 -7.07 14.94
C GLN A 94 19.60 -7.81 13.62
N LYS A 95 20.45 -8.79 13.29
CA LYS A 95 20.28 -9.60 12.07
C LYS A 95 18.97 -10.38 12.10
N ALA A 96 18.63 -11.00 13.22
CA ALA A 96 17.38 -11.75 13.37
C ALA A 96 16.14 -10.85 13.26
N ALA A 97 16.16 -9.67 13.88
CA ALA A 97 15.07 -8.71 13.79
C ALA A 97 14.88 -8.17 12.36
N ASN A 98 15.96 -7.87 11.64
CA ASN A 98 15.90 -7.48 10.23
C ASN A 98 15.26 -8.57 9.35
N ILE A 99 15.65 -9.84 9.58
CA ILE A 99 15.04 -10.96 8.85
C ILE A 99 13.54 -11.04 9.16
N ALA A 100 13.16 -10.93 10.44
CA ALA A 100 11.77 -10.97 10.88
C ALA A 100 10.90 -9.86 10.27
N PHE A 101 11.45 -8.66 10.04
CA PHE A 101 10.69 -7.52 9.49
C PHE A 101 10.92 -7.25 7.99
N SER A 102 11.74 -8.05 7.31
CA SER A 102 11.89 -8.02 5.84
C SER A 102 10.69 -8.60 5.08
N ARG A 103 9.71 -9.15 5.81
CA ARG A 103 8.50 -9.76 5.28
C ARG A 103 7.32 -9.48 6.21
N TRP A 104 6.14 -9.45 5.62
CA TRP A 104 4.89 -9.34 6.34
C TRP A 104 4.47 -10.68 6.94
N TYR A 105 3.98 -10.65 8.19
CA TYR A 105 3.42 -11.81 8.90
C TYR A 105 2.04 -11.43 9.41
N GLY A 106 0.99 -11.94 8.79
CA GLY A 106 -0.37 -11.48 9.05
C GLY A 106 -1.23 -11.58 7.80
N PHE A 107 -2.27 -10.74 7.74
CA PHE A 107 -3.05 -10.56 6.53
C PHE A 107 -2.38 -9.59 5.59
N LEU A 108 -1.97 -10.08 4.43
CA LEU A 108 -1.41 -9.29 3.35
C LEU A 108 -2.53 -8.74 2.47
N VAL A 109 -2.51 -7.43 2.26
CA VAL A 109 -3.24 -6.72 1.21
C VAL A 109 -2.20 -6.26 0.18
N ARG A 110 -2.21 -6.86 -1.01
CA ARG A 110 -1.16 -6.66 -2.00
C ARG A 110 -1.13 -5.22 -2.51
N SER A 111 0.06 -4.65 -2.71
CA SER A 111 0.21 -3.39 -3.45
C SER A 111 -0.06 -3.53 -4.95
N ASN A 112 0.26 -4.70 -5.51
CA ASN A 112 0.09 -5.04 -6.93
C ASN A 112 0.10 -6.57 -7.09
N MET A 113 -0.11 -7.06 -8.31
CA MET A 113 -0.18 -8.51 -8.58
C MET A 113 1.11 -9.30 -8.25
N GLY A 114 2.27 -8.63 -8.17
CA GLY A 114 3.56 -9.24 -7.83
C GLY A 114 3.88 -9.21 -6.34
N ASP A 115 3.08 -8.53 -5.52
CA ASP A 115 3.31 -8.45 -4.09
C ASP A 115 3.07 -9.80 -3.40
N SER A 116 4.10 -10.27 -2.72
CA SER A 116 4.12 -11.54 -1.97
C SER A 116 4.36 -11.34 -0.47
N GLY A 117 4.28 -10.08 -0.01
CA GLY A 117 4.51 -9.70 1.38
C GLY A 117 5.98 -9.48 1.72
N SER A 118 6.82 -9.10 0.75
CA SER A 118 8.13 -8.52 1.05
C SER A 118 7.96 -7.11 1.61
N ILE A 119 8.82 -6.72 2.54
CA ILE A 119 8.88 -5.37 3.10
C ILE A 119 10.30 -4.81 2.84
N PRO A 120 10.43 -3.64 2.19
CA PRO A 120 9.38 -2.79 1.60
C PRO A 120 8.52 -3.49 0.53
N LYS A 121 7.26 -3.06 0.41
CA LYS A 121 6.33 -3.51 -0.64
C LYS A 121 6.88 -3.13 -2.01
N PRO A 122 6.71 -4.00 -3.02
CA PRO A 122 7.13 -3.68 -4.37
C PRO A 122 6.23 -2.62 -5.01
N ASP A 123 6.81 -1.80 -5.87
CA ASP A 123 6.08 -0.84 -6.70
C ASP A 123 5.31 -1.52 -7.84
N PRO A 124 4.23 -0.89 -8.34
CA PRO A 124 3.59 0.31 -7.79
C PRO A 124 2.78 -0.01 -6.52
N VAL A 125 2.74 0.95 -5.58
CA VAL A 125 2.00 0.81 -4.30
C VAL A 125 0.52 1.21 -4.36
N THR A 126 0.10 1.85 -5.46
CA THR A 126 -1.24 2.43 -5.69
C THR A 126 -2.12 1.61 -6.64
N ASN A 127 -1.72 0.38 -6.97
CA ASN A 127 -2.44 -0.49 -7.90
C ASN A 127 -2.86 -1.81 -7.25
N SER A 128 -3.36 -1.73 -6.01
CA SER A 128 -3.74 -2.91 -5.23
C SER A 128 -4.82 -3.69 -5.98
N PRO A 129 -4.60 -4.97 -6.32
CA PRO A 129 -5.69 -5.80 -6.81
C PRO A 129 -6.68 -6.13 -5.70
N ASP A 130 -6.29 -5.96 -4.44
CA ASP A 130 -7.06 -6.36 -3.27
C ASP A 130 -8.02 -5.26 -2.79
N VAL A 131 -8.09 -4.14 -3.49
CA VAL A 131 -9.19 -3.18 -3.41
C VAL A 131 -10.05 -3.38 -4.66
N VAL A 132 -11.24 -3.93 -4.49
CA VAL A 132 -12.14 -4.36 -5.56
C VAL A 132 -13.33 -3.41 -5.67
N LEU A 133 -13.64 -2.98 -6.88
CA LEU A 133 -14.75 -2.07 -7.18
C LEU A 133 -15.68 -2.72 -8.21
N ASN A 134 -16.96 -2.91 -7.87
CA ASN A 134 -17.88 -3.65 -8.74
C ASN A 134 -19.23 -2.96 -8.97
N GLY A 135 -19.22 -1.65 -9.19
CA GLY A 135 -20.41 -0.92 -9.58
C GLY A 135 -21.57 -1.13 -8.61
N ASP A 136 -22.78 -1.25 -9.11
CA ASP A 136 -23.97 -1.52 -8.30
C ASP A 136 -24.22 -3.02 -8.01
N THR A 137 -23.35 -3.91 -8.49
CA THR A 137 -23.55 -5.36 -8.37
C THR A 137 -22.83 -5.90 -7.15
N THR A 138 -23.56 -6.61 -6.29
CA THR A 138 -22.97 -7.27 -5.13
C THR A 138 -22.20 -8.51 -5.55
N LEU A 139 -21.02 -8.71 -4.97
CA LEU A 139 -20.19 -9.90 -5.18
C LEU A 139 -20.18 -10.77 -3.92
N PRO A 140 -20.44 -12.08 -4.04
CA PRO A 140 -20.24 -13.00 -2.93
C PRO A 140 -18.74 -13.25 -2.68
N VAL A 141 -18.42 -13.68 -1.46
CA VAL A 141 -17.03 -13.88 -0.98
C VAL A 141 -16.27 -14.91 -1.82
N ASP A 142 -16.93 -15.99 -2.22
CA ASP A 142 -16.35 -17.02 -3.08
C ASP A 142 -15.88 -16.43 -4.41
N GLN A 143 -16.69 -15.60 -5.06
CA GLN A 143 -16.31 -14.93 -6.30
C GLN A 143 -15.12 -13.98 -6.12
N LEU A 144 -15.09 -13.19 -5.04
CA LEU A 144 -13.97 -12.30 -4.72
C LEU A 144 -12.65 -13.07 -4.56
N ILE A 145 -12.71 -14.26 -3.97
CA ILE A 145 -11.54 -15.13 -3.72
C ILE A 145 -11.15 -15.94 -4.96
N GLU A 146 -12.09 -16.48 -5.71
CA GLU A 146 -11.83 -17.25 -6.94
C GLU A 146 -11.18 -16.37 -8.01
N GLN A 147 -11.55 -15.09 -8.06
CA GLN A 147 -10.99 -14.08 -8.97
C GLN A 147 -9.74 -13.39 -8.40
N TRP A 148 -8.95 -14.09 -7.57
CA TRP A 148 -7.81 -13.50 -6.85
C TRP A 148 -6.79 -12.75 -7.71
N ASN A 149 -6.49 -13.28 -8.90
CA ASN A 149 -5.45 -12.75 -9.80
C ASN A 149 -6.02 -11.85 -10.90
N THR A 150 -7.19 -11.27 -10.67
CA THR A 150 -7.79 -10.31 -11.60
C THR A 150 -8.07 -8.99 -10.89
N TYR A 151 -7.99 -7.91 -11.66
CA TYR A 151 -8.62 -6.65 -11.29
C TYR A 151 -10.10 -6.78 -11.57
N ILE A 152 -10.92 -6.67 -10.53
CA ILE A 152 -12.37 -6.55 -10.67
C ILE A 152 -12.65 -5.06 -10.50
N TYR A 153 -12.84 -4.40 -11.64
CA TYR A 153 -12.96 -2.96 -11.68
C TYR A 153 -14.05 -2.54 -12.66
N THR A 154 -15.23 -2.26 -12.11
CA THR A 154 -16.35 -1.69 -12.85
C THR A 154 -16.82 -0.46 -12.09
N LEU A 155 -16.30 0.72 -12.45
CA LEU A 155 -16.79 1.98 -11.90
C LEU A 155 -18.02 2.44 -12.68
N LYS A 156 -19.07 2.83 -11.96
CA LYS A 156 -20.25 3.49 -12.49
C LYS A 156 -20.28 4.95 -11.99
N PRO A 157 -19.81 5.92 -12.79
CA PRO A 157 -19.80 7.33 -12.42
C PRO A 157 -21.20 7.84 -12.08
N GLY A 158 -21.32 8.68 -11.05
CA GLY A 158 -22.60 9.27 -10.63
C GLY A 158 -23.57 8.29 -9.96
N LEU A 159 -23.16 7.03 -9.76
CA LEU A 159 -23.92 6.01 -9.04
C LEU A 159 -23.12 5.54 -7.82
N LYS A 160 -23.83 4.87 -6.89
CA LYS A 160 -23.20 4.12 -5.82
C LYS A 160 -22.43 2.94 -6.40
N ASN A 161 -21.20 2.77 -5.93
CA ASN A 161 -20.32 1.66 -6.24
C ASN A 161 -20.08 0.82 -4.99
N ASN A 162 -20.14 -0.49 -5.14
CA ASN A 162 -19.85 -1.48 -4.12
C ASN A 162 -18.35 -1.74 -4.12
N VAL A 163 -17.73 -1.55 -2.97
CA VAL A 163 -16.29 -1.72 -2.78
C VAL A 163 -16.01 -2.83 -1.77
N TYR A 164 -14.99 -3.62 -2.06
CA TYR A 164 -14.56 -4.75 -1.26
C TYR A 164 -13.06 -4.71 -1.07
N GLY A 165 -12.59 -5.26 0.04
CA GLY A 165 -11.20 -5.53 0.27
C GLY A 165 -10.94 -7.03 0.37
N ARG A 166 -9.79 -7.45 -0.13
CA ARG A 166 -9.29 -8.82 -0.08
C ARG A 166 -8.02 -8.88 0.76
N ALA A 167 -7.74 -10.03 1.34
CA ALA A 167 -6.46 -10.27 2.01
C ALA A 167 -6.12 -11.75 2.05
N GLN A 168 -4.83 -12.05 2.23
CA GLN A 168 -4.33 -13.42 2.40
C GLN A 168 -3.54 -13.55 3.69
N SER A 169 -3.81 -14.58 4.47
CA SER A 169 -2.97 -14.93 5.62
C SER A 169 -1.62 -15.45 5.12
N VAL A 170 -0.54 -14.70 5.34
CA VAL A 170 0.80 -15.04 4.86
C VAL A 170 1.79 -15.12 6.03
N ASN A 171 2.67 -16.13 5.96
CA ASN A 171 3.84 -16.36 6.82
C ASN A 171 3.56 -16.57 8.33
N ILE A 172 2.45 -16.10 8.86
CA ILE A 172 1.95 -16.32 10.22
C ILE A 172 1.32 -17.71 10.33
N LYS A 173 1.60 -18.43 11.42
CA LYS A 173 1.14 -19.82 11.58
C LYS A 173 0.02 -20.02 12.59
N VAL A 174 -0.70 -18.96 12.93
CA VAL A 174 -1.82 -19.03 13.86
C VAL A 174 -3.10 -18.55 13.17
N PRO A 175 -4.26 -19.16 13.48
CA PRO A 175 -5.55 -18.64 13.03
C PRO A 175 -5.78 -17.24 13.59
N GLN A 176 -6.55 -16.44 12.85
CA GLN A 176 -6.80 -15.03 13.17
C GLN A 176 -8.22 -14.61 12.79
N HIS A 177 -8.65 -13.47 13.34
CA HIS A 177 -9.98 -12.90 13.12
C HIS A 177 -9.90 -11.48 12.53
N PRO A 178 -9.51 -11.35 11.25
CA PRO A 178 -9.29 -10.05 10.63
C PRO A 178 -10.57 -9.21 10.51
N GLN A 179 -10.42 -7.91 10.75
CA GLN A 179 -11.43 -6.89 10.45
C GLN A 179 -10.91 -5.99 9.34
N LEU A 180 -11.80 -5.56 8.47
CA LEU A 180 -11.50 -4.67 7.37
C LEU A 180 -12.14 -3.31 7.59
N SER A 181 -11.34 -2.27 7.42
CA SER A 181 -11.76 -0.87 7.28
C SER A 181 -11.45 -0.39 5.87
N MET A 182 -12.24 0.54 5.38
CA MET A 182 -12.01 1.14 4.08
C MET A 182 -12.08 2.66 4.16
N TYR A 183 -11.26 3.32 3.36
CA TYR A 183 -11.16 4.76 3.29
C TYR A 183 -11.06 5.21 1.84
N TYR A 184 -11.37 6.48 1.59
CA TYR A 184 -10.99 7.13 0.35
C TYR A 184 -10.30 8.48 0.60
N SER A 185 -9.55 8.96 -0.38
CA SER A 185 -9.07 10.33 -0.41
C SER A 185 -9.28 10.96 -1.79
N ASP A 186 -9.20 12.29 -1.81
CA ASP A 186 -9.33 13.09 -3.02
C ASP A 186 -8.25 12.73 -4.06
N ALA A 187 -8.52 13.12 -5.30
CA ALA A 187 -7.60 13.04 -6.41
C ALA A 187 -6.23 13.62 -6.08
N GLY A 188 -5.15 12.89 -6.35
CA GLY A 188 -3.82 13.45 -6.53
C GLY A 188 -2.71 12.69 -5.81
N PHE A 189 -1.80 13.42 -5.19
CA PHE A 189 -0.48 12.92 -4.82
C PHE A 189 -0.22 13.10 -3.33
N ASN A 190 0.27 12.05 -2.66
CA ASN A 190 0.64 12.09 -1.26
C ASN A 190 -0.46 12.64 -0.31
N PRO A 191 -1.74 12.24 -0.41
CA PRO A 191 -2.71 12.67 0.59
C PRO A 191 -2.36 12.06 1.95
N PRO A 192 -2.26 12.87 3.03
CA PRO A 192 -1.85 12.36 4.33
C PRO A 192 -2.86 11.32 4.85
N PRO A 193 -2.42 10.21 5.46
CA PRO A 193 -3.34 9.20 5.98
C PRO A 193 -4.37 9.74 6.99
N SER A 194 -4.00 10.79 7.72
CA SER A 194 -4.88 11.49 8.65
C SER A 194 -6.04 12.25 7.97
N SER A 195 -5.97 12.51 6.67
CA SER A 195 -7.05 13.19 5.91
C SER A 195 -7.95 12.24 5.15
N TRP A 196 -7.74 10.92 5.26
CA TRP A 196 -8.59 9.97 4.55
C TRP A 196 -9.99 9.93 5.16
N VAL A 197 -10.99 9.85 4.29
CA VAL A 197 -12.39 9.77 4.68
C VAL A 197 -12.76 8.31 4.87
N LYS A 198 -13.19 7.96 6.09
CA LYS A 198 -13.65 6.61 6.40
C LYS A 198 -14.95 6.28 5.65
N MET A 199 -14.97 5.12 5.02
CA MET A 199 -16.14 4.56 4.35
C MET A 199 -16.92 3.67 5.31
N PHE A 200 -18.21 3.50 5.02
CA PHE A 200 -19.10 2.65 5.79
C PHE A 200 -19.72 1.58 4.90
N THR A 201 -19.99 0.43 5.48
CA THR A 201 -20.78 -0.62 4.84
C THR A 201 -22.22 -0.18 4.63
N ASP A 202 -22.96 -0.92 3.81
CA ASP A 202 -24.37 -0.62 3.52
C ASP A 202 -25.28 -0.62 4.75
N ASP A 203 -24.90 -1.35 5.81
CA ASP A 203 -25.58 -1.36 7.10
C ASP A 203 -25.10 -0.27 8.07
N GLY A 204 -24.17 0.59 7.64
CA GLY A 204 -23.63 1.71 8.42
C GLY A 204 -22.43 1.35 9.30
N SER A 205 -21.88 0.15 9.20
CA SER A 205 -20.72 -0.27 10.00
C SER A 205 -19.41 0.34 9.47
N ALA A 206 -18.54 0.75 10.40
CA ALA A 206 -17.21 1.29 10.09
C ALA A 206 -16.18 0.20 9.72
N THR A 207 -16.47 -1.05 10.10
CA THR A 207 -15.62 -2.22 9.89
C THR A 207 -16.47 -3.43 9.54
N THR A 208 -15.87 -4.44 8.91
CA THR A 208 -16.51 -5.72 8.60
C THR A 208 -15.54 -6.87 8.82
N PRO A 209 -15.98 -8.01 9.39
CA PRO A 209 -15.13 -9.19 9.53
C PRO A 209 -14.80 -9.77 8.15
N MET A 210 -13.55 -10.17 7.92
CA MET A 210 -13.23 -10.90 6.69
C MET A 210 -13.58 -12.38 6.82
N GLN A 211 -13.98 -12.99 5.71
CA GLN A 211 -14.38 -14.39 5.64
C GLN A 211 -13.61 -15.10 4.53
N GLY A 212 -13.19 -16.34 4.82
CA GLY A 212 -12.71 -17.25 3.79
C GLY A 212 -13.87 -17.89 3.02
N ILE A 213 -13.57 -18.77 2.07
CA ILE A 213 -14.60 -19.56 1.36
C ILE A 213 -15.39 -20.44 2.34
N GLN A 214 -14.71 -20.96 3.37
CA GLN A 214 -15.34 -21.74 4.43
C GLN A 214 -15.54 -20.88 5.68
N PRO A 215 -16.68 -20.98 6.37
CA PRO A 215 -16.92 -20.28 7.63
C PRO A 215 -15.91 -20.71 8.71
N GLY A 216 -15.43 -19.76 9.51
CA GLY A 216 -14.53 -20.00 10.65
C GLY A 216 -13.33 -19.07 10.68
N SER A 217 -12.34 -19.41 11.51
CA SER A 217 -11.04 -18.72 11.54
C SER A 217 -10.30 -18.96 10.23
N ILE A 218 -9.64 -17.92 9.71
CA ILE A 218 -8.89 -18.01 8.46
C ILE A 218 -7.50 -18.58 8.77
N GLY A 219 -7.17 -19.70 8.13
CA GLY A 219 -5.93 -20.44 8.35
C GLY A 219 -4.74 -19.87 7.61
N VAL A 220 -3.60 -20.55 7.74
CA VAL A 220 -2.34 -20.17 7.10
C VAL A 220 -2.44 -20.37 5.59
N GLY A 221 -2.15 -19.32 4.82
CA GLY A 221 -2.21 -19.35 3.35
C GLY A 221 -3.61 -19.12 2.79
N ASP A 222 -4.64 -19.11 3.63
CA ASP A 222 -6.02 -18.90 3.20
C ASP A 222 -6.24 -17.44 2.77
N ARG A 223 -7.10 -17.29 1.76
CA ARG A 223 -7.57 -16.01 1.25
C ARG A 223 -8.92 -15.67 1.88
N CYS A 224 -9.19 -14.39 2.01
CA CYS A 224 -10.42 -13.88 2.55
C CYS A 224 -10.84 -12.56 1.88
N ALA A 225 -12.12 -12.24 2.03
CA ALA A 225 -12.69 -10.96 1.62
C ALA A 225 -13.79 -10.55 2.60
N ASN A 226 -14.18 -9.27 2.58
CA ASN A 226 -15.34 -8.82 3.34
C ASN A 226 -16.66 -9.26 2.67
N PRO A 227 -17.61 -9.81 3.43
CA PRO A 227 -18.92 -10.22 2.90
C PRO A 227 -19.89 -9.05 2.73
N GLN A 228 -19.75 -7.96 3.49
CA GLN A 228 -20.54 -6.73 3.30
C GLN A 228 -19.74 -5.70 2.52
N GLN A 229 -20.31 -5.20 1.42
CA GLN A 229 -19.74 -4.11 0.64
C GLN A 229 -19.69 -2.79 1.40
N PHE A 230 -18.66 -1.99 1.11
CA PHE A 230 -18.63 -0.56 1.42
C PHE A 230 -19.28 0.24 0.29
N ALA A 231 -19.99 1.30 0.65
CA ALA A 231 -20.61 2.21 -0.30
C ALA A 231 -19.62 3.30 -0.71
N PHE A 232 -19.35 3.40 -2.01
CA PHE A 232 -18.57 4.50 -2.59
C PHE A 232 -19.40 5.30 -3.59
N SER A 233 -19.64 6.56 -3.27
CA SER A 233 -20.42 7.50 -4.09
C SER A 233 -19.61 8.78 -4.29
N PRO A 234 -18.61 8.76 -5.18
CA PRO A 234 -17.82 9.96 -5.46
C PRO A 234 -18.73 11.08 -5.97
N SER A 235 -18.55 12.29 -5.44
CA SER A 235 -19.43 13.44 -5.72
C SER A 235 -19.25 14.05 -7.11
N GLY A 236 -18.27 13.59 -7.89
CA GLY A 236 -18.00 14.08 -9.25
C GLY A 236 -17.00 13.23 -10.03
N ALA A 237 -16.74 13.64 -11.27
CA ALA A 237 -15.64 13.11 -12.07
C ALA A 237 -14.29 13.49 -11.44
N GLY A 238 -13.28 12.63 -11.58
CA GLY A 238 -11.99 12.81 -10.93
C GLY A 238 -11.32 11.49 -10.56
N HIS A 239 -10.11 11.62 -10.02
CA HIS A 239 -9.41 10.52 -9.39
C HIS A 239 -9.84 10.34 -7.95
N TYR A 240 -9.90 9.12 -7.47
CA TYR A 240 -10.04 8.84 -6.05
C TYR A 240 -9.09 7.74 -5.67
N CYS A 241 -8.55 7.86 -4.48
CA CYS A 241 -7.69 6.84 -3.89
C CYS A 241 -8.53 6.01 -2.95
N LEU A 242 -8.76 4.73 -3.24
CA LEU A 242 -9.42 3.80 -2.32
C LEU A 242 -8.37 3.04 -1.52
N ILE A 243 -8.53 3.02 -0.20
CA ILE A 243 -7.58 2.39 0.72
C ILE A 243 -8.30 1.34 1.56
N THR A 244 -7.80 0.12 1.50
CA THR A 244 -8.18 -0.99 2.39
C THR A 244 -7.16 -1.11 3.50
N VAL A 245 -7.64 -1.29 4.73
CA VAL A 245 -6.82 -1.48 5.92
C VAL A 245 -7.37 -2.67 6.72
N VAL A 246 -6.52 -3.67 6.99
CA VAL A 246 -6.90 -4.89 7.71
C VAL A 246 -6.26 -4.88 9.09
N SER A 247 -7.07 -5.06 10.13
CA SER A 247 -6.62 -5.21 11.50
C SER A 247 -6.83 -6.64 12.00
N THR A 248 -6.08 -7.04 13.01
CA THR A 248 -6.20 -8.34 13.69
C THR A 248 -6.02 -8.15 15.19
N GLU A 249 -6.15 -9.22 15.96
CA GLU A 249 -5.83 -9.24 17.39
C GLU A 249 -4.35 -8.94 17.71
N PHE A 250 -3.45 -9.02 16.72
CA PHE A 250 -2.01 -8.75 16.89
C PHE A 250 -1.59 -7.38 16.35
N PHE A 251 -2.40 -6.81 15.45
CA PHE A 251 -2.08 -5.57 14.75
C PHE A 251 -3.34 -4.71 14.54
N THR A 252 -3.44 -3.61 15.27
CA THR A 252 -4.60 -2.70 15.24
C THR A 252 -4.72 -1.97 13.90
N ASN A 253 -3.58 -1.67 13.27
CA ASN A 253 -3.48 -1.08 11.92
C ASN A 253 -4.30 0.21 11.69
N ASP A 254 -4.11 1.23 12.51
CA ASP A 254 -4.76 2.52 12.27
C ASP A 254 -4.02 3.37 11.22
N PRO A 255 -4.72 4.19 10.41
CA PRO A 255 -4.09 5.19 9.56
C PRO A 255 -3.17 6.13 10.36
N LEU A 256 -2.08 6.57 9.73
CA LEU A 256 -1.10 7.44 10.37
C LEU A 256 -1.71 8.78 10.81
N VAL A 257 -1.60 9.09 12.10
CA VAL A 257 -2.17 10.32 12.71
C VAL A 257 -1.24 11.53 12.56
N ASN A 258 0.08 11.32 12.59
CA ASN A 258 1.09 12.38 12.46
C ASN A 258 1.80 12.26 11.10
N PRO A 259 1.24 12.89 10.04
CA PRO A 259 1.79 12.80 8.70
C PRO A 259 3.12 13.54 8.57
N GLY A 260 3.82 13.21 7.51
CA GLY A 260 5.09 13.76 7.03
C GLY A 260 5.42 13.03 5.74
N ASN A 261 6.13 13.65 4.79
CA ASN A 261 6.34 13.04 3.47
C ASN A 261 7.02 11.68 3.62
N TRP A 262 8.08 11.64 4.43
CA TRP A 262 8.80 10.41 4.73
C TRP A 262 7.92 9.40 5.49
N ASN A 263 7.21 9.83 6.53
CA ASN A 263 6.40 8.94 7.37
C ASN A 263 5.27 8.29 6.58
N THR A 264 4.60 9.05 5.70
CA THR A 264 3.54 8.54 4.82
C THR A 264 4.10 7.54 3.82
N GLN A 265 5.24 7.85 3.19
CA GLN A 265 5.92 6.92 2.28
C GLN A 265 6.33 5.63 2.99
N GLU A 266 6.95 5.75 4.16
CA GLU A 266 7.38 4.60 4.95
C GLU A 266 6.20 3.73 5.39
N TRP A 267 5.08 4.35 5.80
CA TRP A 267 3.84 3.66 6.14
C TRP A 267 3.31 2.85 4.96
N ILE A 268 3.18 3.47 3.78
CA ILE A 268 2.64 2.82 2.58
C ILE A 268 3.50 1.62 2.16
N HIS A 269 4.82 1.79 2.19
CA HIS A 269 5.76 0.75 1.79
C HIS A 269 5.99 -0.33 2.86
N SER A 270 5.71 -0.06 4.13
CA SER A 270 6.00 -1.01 5.23
C SER A 270 4.77 -1.68 5.82
N ASN A 271 3.56 -1.22 5.45
CA ASN A 271 2.32 -1.77 5.94
C ASN A 271 1.76 -2.84 4.98
N GLY A 272 2.08 -4.11 5.25
CA GLY A 272 1.57 -5.23 4.47
C GLY A 272 0.07 -5.49 4.64
N ALA A 273 -0.57 -4.96 5.69
CA ALA A 273 -2.00 -5.10 5.91
C ALA A 273 -2.83 -3.93 5.38
N ALA A 274 -2.22 -3.03 4.59
CA ALA A 274 -2.92 -1.97 3.88
C ALA A 274 -2.68 -2.08 2.38
N GLY A 275 -3.68 -1.71 1.58
CA GLY A 275 -3.58 -1.67 0.13
C GLY A 275 -4.30 -0.46 -0.43
N TRP A 276 -3.75 0.09 -1.50
CA TRP A 276 -4.22 1.32 -2.12
C TRP A 276 -4.52 1.06 -3.58
N HIS A 277 -5.69 1.48 -4.05
CA HIS A 277 -6.05 1.43 -5.46
C HIS A 277 -6.58 2.77 -5.93
N ASN A 278 -5.98 3.23 -7.01
CA ASN A 278 -6.33 4.45 -7.71
C ASN A 278 -7.54 4.22 -8.63
N VAL A 279 -8.58 5.03 -8.47
CA VAL A 279 -9.86 4.94 -9.14
C VAL A 279 -10.06 6.16 -10.03
N ASP A 280 -9.98 5.96 -11.34
CA ASP A 280 -10.13 7.02 -12.33
C ASP A 280 -11.58 7.08 -12.82
N VAL A 281 -12.29 8.17 -12.48
CA VAL A 281 -13.54 8.56 -13.13
C VAL A 281 -13.19 9.47 -14.31
N THR A 282 -12.77 8.90 -15.44
CA THR A 282 -12.44 9.68 -16.65
C THR A 282 -13.69 10.25 -17.30
N GLN A 283 -13.81 11.58 -17.42
CA GLN A 283 -14.76 12.24 -18.34
C GLN A 283 -14.29 13.62 -18.87
N ALA A 284 -13.00 13.91 -18.97
CA ALA A 284 -12.57 15.18 -19.59
C ALA A 284 -11.14 15.15 -20.12
N ASN A 285 -10.83 16.13 -20.96
CA ASN A 285 -9.50 16.53 -21.40
C ASN A 285 -8.74 17.33 -20.31
N HIS A 286 -9.22 17.25 -19.07
CA HIS A 286 -8.76 17.99 -17.91
C HIS A 286 -8.96 17.16 -16.63
N ALA A 287 -8.02 17.26 -15.69
CA ALA A 287 -8.20 16.80 -14.31
C ALA A 287 -7.58 17.79 -13.32
N VAL A 288 -8.08 17.75 -12.09
CA VAL A 288 -7.50 18.45 -10.94
C VAL A 288 -6.95 17.41 -9.98
N LEU A 289 -5.64 17.48 -9.72
CA LEU A 289 -4.91 16.55 -8.86
C LEU A 289 -4.33 17.31 -7.68
N LYS A 290 -4.86 17.08 -6.49
CA LYS A 290 -4.39 17.72 -5.27
C LYS A 290 -3.05 17.13 -4.83
N PHE A 291 -2.06 17.96 -4.56
CA PHE A 291 -0.76 17.52 -4.03
C PHE A 291 -0.51 18.11 -2.66
N TYR A 292 0.35 17.44 -1.89
CA TYR A 292 0.66 17.83 -0.52
C TYR A 292 2.17 17.81 -0.27
N ASN A 293 2.66 18.87 0.39
CA ASN A 293 3.87 18.80 1.18
C ASN A 293 3.47 18.67 2.65
N GLN A 294 3.69 17.49 3.24
CA GLN A 294 3.31 17.19 4.62
C GLN A 294 4.40 17.57 5.63
N ASP A 295 5.57 17.99 5.17
CA ASP A 295 6.69 18.32 6.06
C ASP A 295 6.58 19.77 6.56
N GLY A 296 7.19 20.00 7.72
CA GLY A 296 7.33 21.33 8.32
C GLY A 296 8.37 22.23 7.63
N THR A 297 8.95 21.77 6.51
CA THR A 297 9.98 22.44 5.71
C THR A 297 9.53 22.59 4.27
N SER A 298 10.09 23.56 3.55
CA SER A 298 9.90 23.65 2.11
C SER A 298 10.62 22.51 1.42
N GLU A 299 9.94 21.80 0.53
CA GLU A 299 10.46 20.59 -0.11
C GLU A 299 10.42 20.68 -1.64
N GLN A 300 11.40 20.10 -2.31
CA GLN A 300 11.48 20.10 -3.78
C GLN A 300 10.72 18.91 -4.37
N PHE A 301 9.77 19.19 -5.25
CA PHE A 301 9.00 18.18 -5.96
C PHE A 301 9.15 18.32 -7.48
N VAL A 302 9.04 17.19 -8.16
CA VAL A 302 8.99 17.11 -9.62
C VAL A 302 7.62 16.59 -10.02
N PHE A 303 6.98 17.27 -10.97
CA PHE A 303 5.73 16.82 -11.58
C PHE A 303 6.02 16.45 -13.03
N GLU A 304 5.73 15.22 -13.41
CA GLU A 304 6.00 14.69 -14.75
C GLU A 304 4.73 14.14 -15.39
N ALA A 305 4.53 14.39 -16.68
CA ALA A 305 3.50 13.75 -17.49
C ALA A 305 4.18 12.87 -18.55
N HIS A 306 4.05 11.56 -18.38
CA HIS A 306 4.57 10.54 -19.29
C HIS A 306 3.52 10.24 -20.36
N CYS A 307 3.69 10.87 -21.51
CA CYS A 307 2.76 10.80 -22.63
C CYS A 307 3.14 9.60 -23.52
N ARG A 308 2.23 8.64 -23.73
CA ARG A 308 2.43 7.43 -24.55
C ARG A 308 1.35 7.29 -25.62
N ASN A 309 1.77 7.14 -26.87
CA ASN A 309 0.92 6.88 -28.03
C ASN A 309 -0.17 7.95 -28.25
N LEU A 310 0.06 9.20 -27.84
CA LEU A 310 -0.93 10.26 -28.10
C LEU A 310 -0.88 10.67 -29.58
N PRO A 311 -2.02 11.12 -30.15
CA PRO A 311 -2.03 11.73 -31.48
C PRO A 311 -0.99 12.86 -31.59
N ILE A 312 -0.16 12.81 -32.63
CA ILE A 312 0.83 13.86 -32.90
C ILE A 312 0.10 15.20 -33.01
N GLY A 313 0.59 16.20 -32.30
CA GLY A 313 -0.02 17.51 -32.21
C GLY A 313 -0.90 17.73 -30.98
N THR A 314 -1.18 16.67 -30.20
CA THR A 314 -1.82 16.82 -28.88
C THR A 314 -1.02 17.80 -28.03
N THR A 315 -1.67 18.71 -27.33
CA THR A 315 -1.00 19.59 -26.36
C THR A 315 -1.28 19.10 -24.96
N VAL A 316 -0.29 19.22 -24.07
CA VAL A 316 -0.41 18.84 -22.65
C VAL A 316 0.22 19.94 -21.80
N SER A 317 -0.40 20.27 -20.67
CA SER A 317 0.17 21.20 -19.69
C SER A 317 -0.15 20.81 -18.25
N LEU A 318 0.79 21.11 -17.36
CA LEU A 318 0.69 21.00 -15.91
C LEU A 318 0.72 22.40 -15.32
N ARG A 319 -0.31 22.78 -14.54
CA ARG A 319 -0.47 24.14 -14.01
C ARG A 319 -0.95 24.13 -12.56
N CYS A 320 -0.34 24.95 -11.72
CA CYS A 320 -0.82 25.30 -10.40
C CYS A 320 -0.61 26.80 -10.21
N GLU A 321 -1.69 27.50 -9.91
CA GLU A 321 -1.70 28.91 -9.52
C GLU A 321 -2.33 28.97 -8.13
N HIS A 322 -1.54 29.35 -7.12
CA HIS A 322 -1.99 29.48 -5.74
C HIS A 322 -1.35 30.71 -5.13
N GLU A 323 -2.12 31.51 -4.39
CA GLU A 323 -1.66 32.80 -3.85
C GLU A 323 -0.47 32.65 -2.88
N ASP A 324 -0.48 31.57 -2.10
CA ASP A 324 0.60 31.24 -1.16
C ASP A 324 1.83 30.57 -1.81
N LEU A 325 1.79 30.27 -3.12
CA LEU A 325 2.98 29.80 -3.83
C LEU A 325 3.79 31.01 -4.29
N PRO A 326 5.08 31.12 -3.92
CA PRO A 326 5.92 32.24 -4.35
C PRO A 326 6.18 32.27 -5.86
N TYR A 327 5.82 31.22 -6.59
CA TYR A 327 5.84 31.12 -8.05
C TYR A 327 4.79 30.12 -8.55
N SER A 328 4.32 30.31 -9.77
CA SER A 328 3.42 29.37 -10.43
C SER A 328 4.16 28.09 -10.84
N ILE A 329 3.59 26.92 -10.52
CA ILE A 329 4.03 25.66 -11.13
C ILE A 329 3.40 25.61 -12.51
N GLN A 330 4.16 25.90 -13.57
CA GLN A 330 3.59 25.93 -14.92
C GLN A 330 4.56 25.32 -15.93
N THR A 331 4.07 24.35 -16.70
CA THR A 331 4.70 23.99 -17.97
C THR A 331 4.06 24.84 -19.07
N PRO A 332 4.81 25.25 -20.11
CA PRO A 332 4.16 25.70 -21.33
C PRO A 332 3.23 24.60 -21.86
N SER A 333 2.23 24.93 -22.68
CA SER A 333 1.46 23.92 -23.40
C SER A 333 2.40 23.24 -24.40
N VAL A 334 2.87 22.03 -24.07
CA VAL A 334 3.85 21.30 -24.86
C VAL A 334 3.11 20.46 -25.89
N LYS A 335 3.53 20.58 -27.15
CA LYS A 335 3.01 19.76 -28.24
C LYS A 335 3.72 18.40 -28.27
N ILE A 336 2.95 17.32 -28.34
CA ILE A 336 3.45 15.96 -28.52
C ILE A 336 3.87 15.76 -29.96
N VAL A 337 5.13 15.35 -30.16
CA VAL A 337 5.72 15.13 -31.48
C VAL A 337 6.33 13.74 -31.65
N GLN A 338 6.31 12.93 -30.58
CA GLN A 338 6.87 11.59 -30.53
C GLN A 338 5.89 10.63 -29.87
N GLU A 339 6.06 9.33 -30.12
CA GLU A 339 5.26 8.24 -29.53
C GLU A 339 5.35 8.24 -28.00
N TYR A 340 6.53 8.50 -27.45
CA TYR A 340 6.75 8.71 -26.03
C TYR A 340 7.41 10.06 -25.79
N GLN A 341 6.83 10.86 -24.91
CA GLN A 341 7.37 12.17 -24.54
C GLN A 341 7.09 12.45 -23.07
N VAL A 342 8.08 12.96 -22.35
CA VAL A 342 7.92 13.38 -20.95
C VAL A 342 7.89 14.90 -20.89
N ILE A 343 6.89 15.42 -20.20
CA ILE A 343 6.78 16.84 -19.86
C ILE A 343 7.02 16.94 -18.36
N SER A 344 7.87 17.86 -17.91
CA SER A 344 8.28 17.93 -16.51
C SER A 344 8.39 19.37 -16.04
N THR A 345 8.05 19.60 -14.78
CA THR A 345 8.32 20.85 -14.05
C THR A 345 8.77 20.53 -12.63
N ARG A 346 9.53 21.45 -12.04
CA ARG A 346 10.01 21.34 -10.65
C ARG A 346 9.52 22.53 -9.84
N ALA A 347 9.22 22.28 -8.58
CA ALA A 347 8.77 23.32 -7.66
C ALA A 347 9.23 22.99 -6.23
N GLU A 348 9.79 23.98 -5.53
CA GLU A 348 9.76 23.99 -4.07
C GLU A 348 8.31 24.23 -3.63
N VAL A 349 7.81 23.41 -2.72
CA VAL A 349 6.47 23.51 -2.18
C VAL A 349 6.60 23.93 -0.71
N PRO A 350 5.89 24.97 -0.24
CA PRO A 350 6.00 25.46 1.12
C PRO A 350 5.68 24.38 2.18
N PRO A 351 6.08 24.59 3.45
CA PRO A 351 5.73 23.69 4.55
C PRO A 351 4.22 23.49 4.70
N ASN A 352 3.80 22.26 5.06
CA ASN A 352 2.41 21.90 5.37
C ASN A 352 1.39 22.42 4.35
N PHE A 353 1.74 22.32 3.07
CA PHE A 353 1.01 22.96 1.99
C PHE A 353 0.22 21.95 1.18
N ALA A 354 -0.94 22.36 0.67
CA ALA A 354 -1.72 21.59 -0.29
C ALA A 354 -2.25 22.51 -1.38
N ALA A 355 -2.19 22.07 -2.63
CA ALA A 355 -2.79 22.79 -3.75
C ALA A 355 -3.19 21.85 -4.88
N ASP A 356 -3.87 22.42 -5.86
CA ASP A 356 -4.43 21.71 -6.99
C ASP A 356 -3.52 21.84 -8.22
N LEU A 357 -3.06 20.71 -8.74
CA LEU A 357 -2.40 20.61 -10.03
C LEU A 357 -3.45 20.37 -11.11
N HIS A 358 -3.65 21.36 -11.96
CA HIS A 358 -4.48 21.26 -13.15
C HIS A 358 -3.67 20.60 -14.26
N VAL A 359 -4.14 19.42 -14.69
CA VAL A 359 -3.61 18.72 -15.85
C VAL A 359 -4.59 18.92 -16.99
N GLN A 360 -4.15 19.55 -18.06
CA GLN A 360 -4.96 19.76 -19.26
C GLN A 360 -4.27 19.15 -20.46
N PHE A 361 -5.03 18.48 -21.32
CA PHE A 361 -4.59 18.07 -22.63
C PHE A 361 -5.63 18.40 -23.70
N ASP A 362 -5.21 18.60 -24.94
CA ASP A 362 -6.11 18.86 -26.06
C ASP A 362 -5.61 18.09 -27.29
N THR A 363 -6.38 17.09 -27.73
CA THR A 363 -6.05 16.32 -28.94
C THR A 363 -6.31 17.18 -30.19
N PRO A 364 -5.63 16.91 -31.32
CA PRO A 364 -5.82 17.68 -32.55
C PRO A 364 -7.25 17.66 -33.10
N ASP A 365 -8.00 16.59 -32.82
CA ASP A 365 -9.38 16.42 -33.27
C ASP A 365 -10.43 16.84 -32.23
N GLY A 366 -9.99 17.34 -31.06
CA GLY A 366 -10.86 17.78 -29.97
C GLY A 366 -11.63 16.66 -29.27
N LYS A 367 -11.23 15.40 -29.48
CA LYS A 367 -11.85 14.22 -28.86
C LYS A 367 -11.08 13.75 -27.62
N CYS A 368 -11.62 12.74 -26.93
CA CYS A 368 -10.89 12.05 -25.88
C CYS A 368 -9.67 11.31 -26.44
N LEU A 369 -8.75 10.91 -25.54
CA LEU A 369 -7.62 10.07 -25.91
C LEU A 369 -8.12 8.78 -26.60
N PRO A 370 -7.56 8.42 -27.77
CA PRO A 370 -7.92 7.18 -28.44
C PRO A 370 -7.40 5.97 -27.67
N GLY A 371 -7.98 4.80 -27.94
CA GLY A 371 -7.52 3.54 -27.36
C GLY A 371 -6.00 3.36 -27.49
N GLU A 372 -5.39 2.78 -26.46
CA GLU A 372 -3.94 2.57 -26.32
C GLU A 372 -3.10 3.83 -26.03
N SER A 373 -3.67 5.04 -26.07
CA SER A 373 -3.02 6.25 -25.57
C SER A 373 -3.09 6.34 -24.05
N SER A 374 -2.06 6.92 -23.43
CA SER A 374 -2.10 7.27 -22.01
C SER A 374 -1.25 8.50 -21.65
N ILE A 375 -1.65 9.19 -20.59
CA ILE A 375 -0.87 10.22 -19.92
C ILE A 375 -0.74 9.81 -18.45
N ASP A 376 0.43 9.33 -18.05
CA ASP A 376 0.73 8.98 -16.65
C ASP A 376 1.42 10.17 -15.96
N VAL A 377 0.67 10.87 -15.12
CA VAL A 377 1.12 12.03 -14.35
C VAL A 377 1.68 11.55 -13.02
N ARG A 378 2.90 11.95 -12.69
CA ARG A 378 3.64 11.53 -11.49
C ARG A 378 4.08 12.72 -10.68
N MET A 379 4.15 12.54 -9.38
CA MET A 379 4.83 13.44 -8.46
C MET A 379 5.96 12.69 -7.78
N ASP A 380 7.16 13.25 -7.80
CA ASP A 380 8.31 12.74 -7.08
C ASP A 380 8.81 13.77 -6.06
N TRP A 381 9.18 13.33 -4.87
CA TRP A 381 9.91 14.13 -3.89
C TRP A 381 11.41 14.04 -4.17
N GLU A 382 12.03 15.17 -4.46
CA GLU A 382 13.42 15.26 -4.91
C GLU A 382 14.35 15.64 -3.75
N LEU A 383 15.09 14.67 -3.25
CA LEU A 383 16.02 14.82 -2.14
C LEU A 383 17.43 15.17 -2.62
N SER A 384 17.99 16.26 -2.09
CA SER A 384 19.42 16.55 -2.23
C SER A 384 20.26 15.69 -1.28
N ALA A 385 21.57 15.56 -1.56
CA ALA A 385 22.51 14.85 -0.69
C ALA A 385 22.61 15.41 0.74
N ALA A 386 22.18 16.67 0.97
CA ALA A 386 22.15 17.30 2.28
C ALA A 386 20.86 17.02 3.06
N HIS A 387 19.84 16.43 2.44
CA HIS A 387 18.56 16.15 3.07
C HIS A 387 18.67 15.00 4.08
N GLN A 388 18.02 15.13 5.24
CA GLN A 388 18.14 14.15 6.34
C GLN A 388 17.74 12.72 5.94
N HIS A 389 16.79 12.59 5.01
CA HIS A 389 16.28 11.29 4.54
C HIS A 389 17.02 10.74 3.31
N TYR A 390 18.05 11.42 2.80
CA TYR A 390 18.74 11.05 1.55
C TYR A 390 19.27 9.61 1.56
N HIS A 391 20.01 9.23 2.61
CA HIS A 391 20.57 7.87 2.71
C HIS A 391 19.50 6.80 2.92
N GLN A 392 18.41 7.13 3.62
CA GLN A 392 17.30 6.20 3.81
C GLN A 392 16.58 5.96 2.48
N ALA A 393 16.38 7.01 1.68
CA ALA A 393 15.78 6.93 0.35
C ALA A 393 16.59 6.07 -0.62
N LEU A 394 17.92 6.23 -0.65
CA LEU A 394 18.81 5.39 -1.46
C LEU A 394 18.65 3.90 -1.13
N ASN A 395 18.57 3.58 0.17
CA ASN A 395 18.41 2.20 0.63
C ASN A 395 17.03 1.64 0.27
N GLN A 396 15.96 2.45 0.40
CA GLN A 396 14.60 2.05 0.07
C GLN A 396 14.44 1.78 -1.44
N LEU A 397 15.03 2.62 -2.29
CA LEU A 397 14.93 2.50 -3.74
C LEU A 397 15.93 1.50 -4.34
N GLY A 398 16.89 1.01 -3.55
CA GLY A 398 17.99 0.19 -4.05
C GLY A 398 18.92 0.93 -5.03
N ASP A 399 18.89 2.27 -5.05
CA ASP A 399 19.66 3.10 -5.97
C ASP A 399 21.05 3.40 -5.41
N THR A 400 21.92 2.39 -5.40
CA THR A 400 23.30 2.53 -4.91
C THR A 400 24.15 3.47 -5.77
N ASN A 401 23.76 3.71 -7.02
CA ASN A 401 24.53 4.49 -7.99
C ASN A 401 24.38 6.01 -7.75
N SER A 402 23.16 6.49 -7.47
CA SER A 402 22.93 7.90 -7.14
C SER A 402 23.68 8.32 -5.87
N GLY A 403 23.80 7.41 -4.90
CA GLY A 403 24.55 7.64 -3.66
C GLY A 403 26.06 7.83 -3.86
N PHE A 404 26.64 7.20 -4.88
CA PHE A 404 28.06 7.38 -5.20
C PHE A 404 28.35 8.71 -5.92
N LEU A 405 27.38 9.22 -6.69
CA LEU A 405 27.53 10.43 -7.50
C LEU A 405 27.07 11.71 -6.78
N GLY A 406 26.44 11.59 -5.61
CA GLY A 406 25.82 12.73 -4.91
C GLY A 406 24.65 13.34 -5.68
N SER A 407 24.05 12.57 -6.60
CA SER A 407 22.92 12.98 -7.42
C SER A 407 21.66 13.12 -6.56
N ARG A 408 20.72 13.97 -6.99
CA ARG A 408 19.40 14.05 -6.35
C ARG A 408 18.67 12.72 -6.47
N VAL A 409 17.98 12.31 -5.41
CA VAL A 409 17.18 11.07 -5.34
C VAL A 409 15.71 11.45 -5.47
N ARG A 410 14.93 10.67 -6.22
CA ARG A 410 13.50 10.90 -6.41
C ARG A 410 12.70 9.78 -5.75
N ILE A 411 11.87 10.13 -4.79
CA ILE A 411 10.94 9.21 -4.14
C ILE A 411 9.57 9.38 -4.79
N PRO A 412 8.97 8.34 -5.37
CA PRO A 412 7.63 8.42 -5.93
C PRO A 412 6.60 8.78 -4.86
N MET A 413 5.82 9.83 -5.10
CA MET A 413 4.79 10.34 -4.16
C MET A 413 3.36 10.03 -4.63
N GLY A 414 3.22 9.37 -5.78
CA GLY A 414 1.96 8.95 -6.36
C GLY A 414 1.91 9.17 -7.87
N ASN A 415 0.92 8.56 -8.51
CA ASN A 415 0.68 8.73 -9.95
C ASN A 415 -0.81 8.68 -10.31
N PHE A 416 -1.16 9.32 -11.41
CA PHE A 416 -2.50 9.37 -12.00
C PHE A 416 -2.39 9.06 -13.49
N THR A 417 -3.20 8.15 -14.04
CA THR A 417 -3.11 7.82 -15.46
C THR A 417 -4.41 8.14 -16.19
N PHE A 418 -4.35 9.07 -17.14
CA PHE A 418 -5.39 9.16 -18.18
C PHE A 418 -5.19 8.00 -19.15
N VAL A 419 -6.21 7.16 -19.32
CA VAL A 419 -6.23 6.12 -20.35
C VAL A 419 -7.23 6.48 -21.43
N GLY A 420 -6.85 6.24 -22.68
CA GLY A 420 -7.75 6.38 -23.80
C GLY A 420 -8.76 5.23 -23.88
N SER A 421 -9.95 5.54 -24.37
CA SER A 421 -11.02 4.57 -24.57
C SER A 421 -11.15 4.23 -26.05
N ASN A 422 -11.43 2.95 -26.35
CA ASN A 422 -11.95 2.59 -27.66
C ASN A 422 -13.34 3.24 -27.78
N GLY A 423 -13.44 4.30 -28.57
CA GLY A 423 -14.69 5.00 -28.86
C GLY A 423 -15.67 4.19 -29.70
#